data_AF-A0A2S5R658-F1
#
_entry.id   AF-A0A2S5R658-F1
#
_cell.length_a   1.000
_cell.length_b   1.000
_cell.length_c   1.000
_cell.angle_alpha   90.00
_cell.angle_beta   90.00
_cell.angle_gamma   90.00
#
_symmetry.space_group_name_H-M   'P 1'
#
loop_
_entity.id
_entity.type
_entity.pdbx_description
1 polymer ?
#
loop_
_entity_poly.entity_id
_entity_poly.type
_entity_poly.pdbx_seq_one_letter_code
_entity_poly.pdbx_strand_id
1 'polypeptide(L)'
;MSTEIIVPNNDDKNIATVTHLGGTVFSFIPALIVWILKKDDSVYIADQSKEALNFQITMLIAQFIAGILVWILIGFVLIPIIWIFNVVFCIIAAISTSKGEAYRYPLCLRLIN
;
A
#
# COMPACT_ATOMS: atom_id res chain seq x y z
N MET A 1 -0.41 -21.24 -24.27
CA MET A 1 0.22 -20.97 -22.96
C MET A 1 -0.91 -20.86 -21.97
N SER A 2 -1.20 -21.93 -21.24
CA SER A 2 -2.23 -21.91 -20.19
C SER A 2 -1.84 -20.83 -19.20
N THR A 3 -2.71 -19.85 -18.98
CA THR A 3 -2.59 -18.91 -17.87
C THR A 3 -2.67 -19.75 -16.61
N GLU A 4 -1.53 -20.17 -16.07
CA GLU A 4 -1.48 -20.73 -14.73
C GLU A 4 -2.07 -19.65 -13.83
N ILE A 5 -3.24 -19.93 -13.26
CA ILE A 5 -3.78 -19.09 -12.21
C ILE A 5 -2.86 -19.34 -11.03
N ILE A 6 -1.83 -18.51 -10.89
CA ILE A 6 -0.89 -18.59 -9.77
C ILE A 6 -1.69 -18.15 -8.54
N VAL A 7 -2.31 -19.13 -7.88
CA VAL A 7 -2.96 -18.92 -6.60
C VAL A 7 -1.84 -18.67 -5.59
N PRO A 8 -1.77 -17.49 -4.94
CA PRO A 8 -0.73 -17.23 -3.97
C PRO A 8 -0.84 -18.23 -2.82
N ASN A 9 0.30 -18.75 -2.38
CA ASN A 9 0.36 -19.61 -1.19
C ASN A 9 0.10 -18.78 0.09
N ASN A 10 0.02 -19.43 1.25
CA ASN A 10 -0.30 -18.73 2.50
C ASN A 10 0.81 -17.74 2.92
N ASP A 11 2.08 -18.02 2.63
CA ASP A 11 3.18 -17.10 2.96
C ASP A 11 3.12 -15.85 2.09
N ASP A 12 2.82 -15.99 0.80
CA ASP A 12 2.60 -14.86 -0.12
C ASP A 12 1.46 -13.96 0.36
N LYS A 13 0.34 -14.54 0.79
CA LYS A 13 -0.81 -13.81 1.35
C LYS A 13 -0.42 -13.08 2.64
N ASN A 14 0.28 -13.76 3.54
CA ASN A 14 0.71 -13.18 4.80
C ASN A 14 1.68 -12.01 4.58
N ILE A 15 2.67 -12.18 3.69
CA ILE A 15 3.64 -11.13 3.32
C ILE A 15 2.92 -9.93 2.71
N ALA A 16 1.99 -10.14 1.77
CA ALA A 16 1.22 -9.05 1.17
C ALA A 16 0.36 -8.33 2.25
N THR A 17 -0.32 -9.08 3.11
CA THR A 17 -1.15 -8.53 4.19
C THR A 17 -0.34 -7.63 5.13
N VAL A 18 0.81 -8.11 5.62
CA VAL A 18 1.67 -7.31 6.51
C VAL A 18 2.33 -6.14 5.77
N THR A 19 2.55 -6.25 4.46
CA THR A 19 3.07 -5.16 3.64
C THR A 19 2.10 -3.98 3.61
N HIS A 20 0.81 -4.25 3.36
CA HIS A 20 -0.22 -3.21 3.38
C HIS A 20 -0.44 -2.64 4.79
N LEU A 21 -0.53 -3.49 5.82
CA LEU A 21 -0.73 -3.03 7.19
C LEU A 21 0.47 -2.24 7.72
N GLY A 22 1.68 -2.72 7.48
CA GLY A 22 2.92 -2.06 7.89
C GLY A 22 3.03 -0.65 7.33
N GLY A 23 2.48 -0.43 6.12
CA GLY A 23 2.40 0.90 5.51
C GLY A 23 1.69 1.93 6.37
N THR A 24 0.68 1.51 7.14
CA THR A 24 -0.11 2.40 8.01
C THR A 24 0.73 3.07 9.10
N VAL A 25 1.71 2.35 9.65
CA VAL A 25 2.52 2.79 10.80
C VAL A 25 3.89 3.29 10.36
N PHE A 26 4.51 2.60 9.40
CA PHE A 26 5.89 2.83 8.98
C PHE A 26 6.01 3.47 7.59
N SER A 27 4.89 3.96 7.04
CA SER A 27 4.82 4.58 5.70
C SER A 27 5.36 3.63 4.62
N PHE A 28 6.05 4.14 3.60
CA PHE A 28 6.46 3.36 2.43
C PHE A 28 7.54 2.29 2.72
N ILE A 29 8.17 2.31 3.91
CA ILE A 29 9.35 1.48 4.22
C ILE A 29 9.06 -0.03 4.13
N PRO A 30 8.00 -0.59 4.74
CA PRO A 30 7.74 -2.04 4.66
C PRO A 30 7.50 -2.50 3.23
N ALA A 31 6.74 -1.71 2.46
CA ALA A 31 6.47 -2.00 1.06
C ALA A 31 7.72 -1.93 0.19
N LEU A 32 8.61 -0.97 0.44
CA LEU A 32 9.89 -0.87 -0.25
C LEU A 32 10.80 -2.07 0.05
N ILE A 33 10.91 -2.47 1.32
CA ILE A 33 11.72 -3.62 1.74
C ILE A 33 11.20 -4.90 1.08
N VAL A 34 9.89 -5.15 1.17
CA VAL A 34 9.29 -6.35 0.57
C VAL A 34 9.44 -6.33 -0.95
N TRP A 35 9.20 -5.19 -1.60
CA TRP A 35 9.36 -5.08 -3.04
C TRP A 35 10.79 -5.38 -3.48
N ILE A 36 11.81 -4.80 -2.84
CA ILE A 36 13.22 -5.05 -3.22
C ILE A 36 13.62 -6.52 -2.98
N LEU A 37 13.22 -7.10 -1.84
CA LEU A 37 13.70 -8.42 -1.43
C LEU A 37 12.91 -9.59 -2.01
N LYS A 38 11.63 -9.38 -2.36
CA LYS A 38 10.69 -10.47 -2.71
C LYS A 38 10.07 -10.37 -4.10
N LYS A 39 10.32 -9.28 -4.86
CA LYS A 39 9.72 -9.12 -6.20
C LYS A 39 10.08 -10.23 -7.19
N ASP A 40 11.23 -10.88 -7.03
CA ASP A 40 11.68 -11.93 -7.95
C ASP A 40 11.22 -13.34 -7.48
N ASP A 41 10.69 -13.46 -6.25
CA ASP A 41 10.23 -14.73 -5.66
C ASP A 41 8.79 -15.06 -6.06
N SER A 42 7.92 -14.05 -6.12
CA SER A 42 6.48 -14.24 -6.38
C SER A 42 5.90 -13.06 -7.15
N VAL A 43 5.21 -13.36 -8.26
CA VAL A 43 4.51 -12.37 -9.09
C VAL A 43 3.44 -11.64 -8.27
N TYR A 44 2.74 -12.36 -7.37
CA TYR A 44 1.73 -11.76 -6.50
C TYR A 44 2.34 -10.81 -5.47
N ILE A 45 3.44 -11.21 -4.81
CA ILE A 45 4.13 -10.32 -3.86
C ILE A 45 4.68 -9.09 -4.59
N ALA A 46 5.30 -9.27 -5.75
CA ALA A 46 5.82 -8.18 -6.57
C ALA A 46 4.73 -7.15 -6.90
N ASP A 47 3.54 -7.63 -7.25
CA ASP A 47 2.39 -6.81 -7.58
C ASP A 47 1.82 -6.05 -6.36
N GLN A 48 1.55 -6.76 -5.26
CA GLN A 48 0.94 -6.16 -4.07
C GLN A 48 1.90 -5.24 -3.30
N SER A 49 3.18 -5.60 -3.20
CA SER A 49 4.20 -4.74 -2.58
C SER A 49 4.44 -3.47 -3.39
N LYS A 50 4.43 -3.53 -4.72
CA LYS A 50 4.54 -2.35 -5.60
C LYS A 50 3.32 -1.44 -5.46
N GLU A 51 2.11 -2.00 -5.45
CA GLU A 51 0.89 -1.21 -5.27
C GLU A 51 0.84 -0.55 -3.87
N ALA A 52 1.23 -1.28 -2.81
CA ALA A 52 1.36 -0.73 -1.46
C ALA A 52 2.41 0.40 -1.39
N LEU A 53 3.56 0.22 -2.07
CA LEU A 53 4.63 1.20 -2.13
C LEU A 53 4.15 2.50 -2.79
N ASN A 54 3.52 2.40 -3.96
CA ASN A 54 2.93 3.53 -4.67
C ASN A 54 1.88 4.25 -3.83
N PHE A 55 1.01 3.50 -3.13
CA PHE A 55 0.00 4.08 -2.26
C PHE A 55 0.60 4.84 -1.08
N GLN A 56 1.58 4.26 -0.39
CA GLN A 56 2.22 4.93 0.75
C GLN A 56 3.01 6.17 0.34
N ILE A 57 3.63 6.18 -0.86
CA ILE A 57 4.23 7.39 -1.42
C ILE A 57 3.14 8.44 -1.72
N THR A 58 1.99 8.01 -2.25
CA THR A 58 0.84 8.91 -2.50
C THR A 58 0.35 9.55 -1.19
N MET A 59 0.19 8.74 -0.13
CA MET A 59 -0.21 9.23 1.19
C MET A 59 0.84 10.17 1.80
N LEU A 60 2.13 9.87 1.63
CA LEU A 60 3.22 10.74 2.09
C LEU A 60 3.17 12.11 1.40
N ILE A 61 2.96 12.15 0.08
CA ILE A 61 2.81 13.40 -0.67
C ILE A 61 1.58 14.17 -0.20
N ALA A 62 0.43 13.51 -0.05
CA ALA A 62 -0.79 14.14 0.44
C ALA A 62 -0.59 14.73 1.86
N GLN A 63 0.08 13.99 2.74
CA GLN A 63 0.41 14.42 4.10
C GLN A 63 1.36 15.63 4.11
N PHE A 64 2.36 15.64 3.21
CA PHE A 64 3.30 16.75 3.07
C PHE A 64 2.58 18.03 2.60
N ILE A 65 1.71 17.92 1.59
CA ILE A 65 0.88 19.05 1.12
C ILE A 65 -0.02 19.56 2.25
N ALA A 66 -0.70 18.65 2.98
CA ALA A 66 -1.53 19.03 4.11
C ALA A 66 -0.72 19.72 5.22
N GLY A 67 0.53 19.29 5.45
CA GLY A 67 1.46 19.94 6.37
C GLY A 67 1.79 21.39 5.99
N ILE A 68 1.98 21.67 4.69
CA ILE A 68 2.15 23.05 4.22
C ILE A 68 0.87 23.87 4.43
N LEU A 69 -0.31 23.27 4.21
CA LEU A 69 -1.60 23.95 4.39
C LEU A 69 -1.94 24.25 5.86
N VAL A 70 -1.16 23.76 6.83
CA VAL A 70 -1.31 24.11 8.26
C VAL A 70 -1.12 25.62 8.47
N TRP A 71 -0.23 26.28 7.71
CA TRP A 71 0.01 27.72 7.82
C TRP A 71 -1.23 28.59 7.55
N ILE A 72 -2.21 28.04 6.83
CA ILE A 72 -3.51 28.68 6.56
C ILE A 72 -4.68 27.96 7.25
N LEU A 73 -4.39 27.19 8.30
CA LEU A 73 -5.32 26.44 9.15
C LEU A 73 -6.05 25.25 8.49
N ILE A 74 -6.09 25.16 7.17
CA ILE A 74 -6.74 24.05 6.43
C ILE A 74 -6.06 22.71 6.73
N GLY A 75 -4.75 22.70 6.89
CA GLY A 75 -3.98 21.48 7.16
C GLY A 75 -4.42 20.72 8.41
N PHE A 76 -4.88 21.42 9.46
CA PHE A 76 -5.35 20.78 10.69
C PHE A 76 -6.54 19.85 10.47
N VAL A 77 -7.40 20.14 9.48
CA VAL A 77 -8.55 19.30 9.13
C VAL A 77 -8.14 18.21 8.14
N LEU A 78 -7.27 18.51 7.17
CA LEU A 78 -6.88 17.53 6.15
C LEU A 78 -6.02 16.38 6.69
N ILE A 79 -5.10 16.67 7.60
CA ILE A 79 -4.19 15.67 8.18
C ILE A 79 -4.95 14.46 8.78
N PRO A 80 -5.92 14.62 9.71
CA PRO A 80 -6.65 13.49 10.26
C PRO A 80 -7.51 12.77 9.20
N ILE A 81 -8.07 13.50 8.22
CA ILE A 81 -8.85 12.89 7.13
C ILE A 81 -7.97 11.97 6.27
N ILE A 82 -6.78 12.44 5.88
CA ILE A 82 -5.81 11.65 5.10
C ILE A 82 -5.36 10.44 5.90
N TRP A 83 -5.10 10.61 7.21
CA TRP A 83 -4.70 9.49 8.06
C TRP A 83 -5.79 8.42 8.19
N ILE A 84 -7.05 8.82 8.42
CA ILE A 84 -8.19 7.89 8.46
C ILE A 84 -8.35 7.18 7.11
N PHE A 85 -8.25 7.91 6.01
CA PHE A 85 -8.29 7.35 4.66
C PHE A 85 -7.19 6.28 4.48
N ASN A 86 -5.94 6.58 4.85
CA ASN A 86 -4.83 5.62 4.80
C ASN A 86 -5.14 4.34 5.58
N VAL A 87 -5.61 4.47 6.83
CA VAL A 87 -5.94 3.33 7.69
C VAL A 87 -7.04 2.46 7.08
N VAL A 88 -8.16 3.06 6.66
CA VAL A 88 -9.31 2.33 6.10
C VAL A 88 -8.88 1.53 4.87
N PHE A 89 -8.17 2.17 3.95
CA PHE A 89 -7.75 1.52 2.72
C PHE A 89 -6.67 0.44 2.94
N CYS A 90 -5.75 0.63 3.90
CA CYS A 90 -4.80 -0.42 4.27
C CYS A 90 -5.48 -1.64 4.90
N ILE A 91 -6.54 -1.44 5.71
CA ILE A 91 -7.33 -2.55 6.26
C ILE A 91 -8.07 -3.30 5.15
N ILE A 92 -8.68 -2.60 4.20
CA ILE A 92 -9.37 -3.26 3.07
C ILE A 92 -8.36 -4.04 2.21
N ALA A 93 -7.19 -3.46 1.94
CA ALA A 93 -6.12 -4.14 1.22
C ALA A 93 -5.62 -5.38 1.97
N ALA A 94 -5.47 -5.31 3.30
CA ALA A 94 -5.11 -6.43 4.14
C ALA A 94 -6.15 -7.56 4.10
N ILE A 95 -7.44 -7.22 4.17
CA ILE A 95 -8.54 -8.19 4.06
C ILE A 95 -8.54 -8.85 2.67
N SER A 96 -8.40 -8.08 1.60
CA SER A 96 -8.31 -8.59 0.22
C SER A 96 -7.13 -9.55 0.06
N THR A 97 -5.94 -9.12 0.46
CA THR A 97 -4.72 -9.89 0.27
C THR A 97 -4.64 -11.13 1.16
N SER A 98 -5.29 -11.12 2.32
CA SER A 98 -5.46 -12.32 3.17
C SER A 98 -6.26 -13.43 2.49
N LYS A 99 -7.16 -13.07 1.55
CA LYS A 99 -7.90 -14.03 0.72
C LYS A 99 -7.09 -14.49 -0.50
N GLY A 100 -5.97 -13.83 -0.79
CA GLY A 100 -5.21 -14.00 -2.02
C GLY A 100 -5.76 -13.18 -3.20
N GLU A 101 -6.63 -12.20 -2.92
CA GLU A 101 -7.18 -11.31 -3.93
C GLU A 101 -6.27 -10.08 -4.06
N ALA A 102 -5.87 -9.76 -5.30
CA ALA A 102 -5.09 -8.57 -5.59
C ALA A 102 -5.91 -7.31 -5.29
N TYR A 103 -5.35 -6.40 -4.49
CA TYR A 103 -5.98 -5.13 -4.20
C TYR A 103 -5.40 -4.00 -5.07
N ARG A 104 -6.25 -3.01 -5.39
CA ARG A 104 -5.85 -1.78 -6.06
C ARG A 104 -6.45 -0.60 -5.31
N TYR A 105 -5.59 0.31 -4.89
CA TYR A 105 -6.04 1.51 -4.20
C TYR A 105 -6.71 2.47 -5.20
N PRO A 106 -7.88 3.04 -4.87
CA PRO A 106 -8.61 3.91 -5.79
C PRO A 106 -7.89 5.24 -6.01
N LEU A 107 -7.21 5.77 -5.00
CA LEU A 107 -6.40 7.00 -5.08
C LEU A 107 -4.94 6.65 -4.84
N CYS A 108 -4.26 6.24 -5.91
CA CYS A 108 -2.87 5.81 -5.88
C CYS A 108 -2.13 6.28 -7.14
N LEU A 109 -1.06 7.04 -6.93
CA LEU A 109 -0.13 7.41 -7.99
C LEU A 109 0.79 6.21 -8.25
N ARG A 110 0.60 5.56 -9.40
CA ARG A 110 1.42 4.40 -9.81
C ARG A 110 2.73 4.87 -10.44
N LEU A 111 3.63 5.34 -9.59
CA LEU A 111 4.93 5.90 -9.98
C LEU A 111 5.92 4.81 -10.41
N ILE A 112 5.88 3.67 -9.73
CA ILE A 112 6.65 2.48 -10.05
C ILE A 112 5.74 1.56 -10.87
N ASN A 113 6.14 1.26 -12.11
CA ASN A 113 5.41 0.41 -13.05
C ASN A 113 6.09 -0.95 -13.22
#